data_AF-A0A4Q5R147-F1
#
_entry.id   AF-A0A4Q5R147-F1
#
_cell.length_a   1.000
_cell.length_b   1.000
_cell.length_c   1.000
_cell.angle_alpha   90.00
_cell.angle_beta   90.00
_cell.angle_gamma   90.00
#
_symmetry.space_group_name_H-M   'P 1'
#
loop_
_entity.id
_entity.type
_entity.pdbx_description
1 polymer ?
#
loop_
_entity_poly.entity_id
_entity_poly.type
_entity_poly.pdbx_seq_one_letter_code
_entity_poly.pdbx_strand_id
1 'polypeptide(L)'
;MYALTDAGSLQPLIDAIASRPVVMLGEASHGTHEYYTWRITITKRLIEEKSFRFIAVEGDWPDCYLINRYVKGYEDAGGNIREIMNRFDRWPTWMWANYARFSLSGHHCHDEVVALLKQVRLTDFRDGDREAALNTEQNALITVNAERYYRSMVAFDDQSWNIRDHHMMETLDRLMRFHGPQAKGIIWEHNTHIGDARATDMIAEGLVNIGQLAREQYGADKVYLVGFGSYSGYVIASEHWGAAMQRMQVPKAVKNSVESLLHDKAGSDVLLLLNEESDERYHQKIKHRAIGVVYKPLIDSWANYVPTVLAERYDAFMFIDYTTALHPLHGEPYNNKTPETFPFGL
;
A
#
# COMPACT_ATOMS: atom_id res chain seq x y z
N MET A 1 21.22 -8.96 -9.37
CA MET A 1 21.36 -8.40 -8.01
C MET A 1 22.25 -7.18 -8.12
N TYR A 2 21.80 -6.05 -7.57
CA TYR A 2 22.47 -4.76 -7.65
C TYR A 2 22.59 -4.18 -6.24
N ALA A 3 23.73 -3.61 -5.88
CA ALA A 3 23.89 -2.93 -4.59
C ALA A 3 23.05 -1.64 -4.58
N LEU A 4 22.34 -1.38 -3.48
CA LEU A 4 21.57 -0.16 -3.26
C LEU A 4 22.38 0.82 -2.40
N THR A 5 23.11 1.72 -3.07
CA THR A 5 23.97 2.71 -2.40
C THR A 5 23.44 4.13 -2.54
N ASP A 6 22.78 4.43 -3.67
CA ASP A 6 22.29 5.76 -4.00
C ASP A 6 21.15 5.69 -5.05
N ALA A 7 20.63 6.85 -5.46
CA ALA A 7 19.56 6.93 -6.45
C ALA A 7 19.96 6.39 -7.85
N GLY A 8 21.26 6.36 -8.17
CA GLY A 8 21.81 5.77 -9.39
C GLY A 8 21.71 4.26 -9.41
N SER A 9 21.78 3.60 -8.25
CA SER A 9 21.55 2.16 -8.09
C SER A 9 20.19 1.69 -8.60
N LEU A 10 19.21 2.60 -8.72
CA LEU A 10 17.86 2.29 -9.22
C LEU A 10 17.77 2.21 -10.74
N GLN A 11 18.82 2.58 -11.49
CA GLN A 11 18.75 2.61 -12.97
C GLN A 11 18.22 1.30 -13.58
N PRO A 12 18.69 0.10 -13.16
CA PRO A 12 18.16 -1.16 -13.68
C PRO A 12 16.65 -1.35 -13.43
N LEU A 13 16.16 -0.91 -12.27
CA LEU A 13 14.73 -0.97 -11.93
C LEU A 13 13.92 0.01 -12.80
N ILE A 14 14.40 1.25 -12.94
CA ILE A 14 13.72 2.29 -13.71
C ILE A 14 13.62 1.91 -15.19
N ASP A 15 14.64 1.24 -15.74
CA ASP A 15 14.60 0.73 -17.11
C ASP A 15 13.64 -0.45 -17.27
N ALA A 16 13.60 -1.37 -16.30
CA ALA A 16 12.64 -2.49 -16.30
C ALA A 16 11.17 -2.03 -16.19
N ILE A 17 10.92 -0.95 -15.44
CA ILE A 17 9.58 -0.40 -15.22
C ILE A 17 9.10 0.49 -16.38
N ALA A 18 10.01 1.09 -17.15
CA ALA A 18 9.71 2.22 -18.04
C ALA A 18 8.50 2.03 -18.98
N SER A 19 8.27 0.80 -19.47
CA SER A 19 7.18 0.45 -20.40
C SER A 19 5.87 0.07 -19.72
N ARG A 20 5.84 -0.04 -18.38
CA ARG A 20 4.73 -0.58 -17.60
C ARG A 20 3.75 0.53 -17.19
N PRO A 21 2.46 0.46 -17.57
CA PRO A 21 1.47 1.46 -17.15
C PRO A 21 1.13 1.44 -15.66
N VAL A 22 1.22 0.28 -15.01
CA VAL A 22 0.85 0.13 -13.60
C VAL A 22 2.06 -0.38 -12.83
N VAL A 23 2.49 0.39 -11.84
CA VAL A 23 3.62 0.04 -10.97
C VAL A 23 3.16 0.05 -9.54
N MET A 24 3.37 -1.06 -8.83
CA MET A 24 3.00 -1.20 -7.44
C MET A 24 4.25 -1.35 -6.58
N LEU A 25 4.42 -0.45 -5.62
CA LEU A 25 5.55 -0.43 -4.69
C LEU A 25 5.06 -0.87 -3.31
N GLY A 26 5.55 -2.03 -2.88
CA GLY A 26 5.23 -2.64 -1.60
C GLY A 26 5.92 -1.99 -0.41
N GLU A 27 5.65 -2.55 0.76
CA GLU A 27 6.45 -2.44 1.96
C GLU A 27 6.21 -3.70 2.81
N ALA A 28 7.23 -4.22 3.48
CA ALA A 28 7.07 -5.37 4.39
C ALA A 28 6.59 -4.96 5.79
N SER A 29 6.47 -3.65 6.03
CA SER A 29 5.95 -3.06 7.26
C SER A 29 5.66 -1.57 7.07
N HIS A 30 4.63 -1.03 7.70
CA HIS A 30 4.23 0.38 7.56
C HIS A 30 5.11 1.39 8.32
N GLY A 31 5.96 0.94 9.23
CA GLY A 31 6.69 1.83 10.15
C GLY A 31 8.20 1.92 9.93
N THR A 32 8.68 1.58 8.73
CA THR A 32 10.12 1.48 8.42
C THR A 32 10.57 2.62 7.52
N HIS A 33 11.54 3.40 7.98
CA HIS A 33 12.02 4.61 7.30
C HIS A 33 12.55 4.32 5.88
N GLU A 34 13.39 3.30 5.72
CA GLU A 34 14.10 3.02 4.46
C GLU A 34 13.13 2.64 3.33
N TYR A 35 12.03 1.97 3.64
CA TYR A 35 11.00 1.63 2.64
C TYR A 35 10.36 2.88 2.05
N TYR A 36 10.03 3.88 2.88
CA TYR A 36 9.49 5.15 2.40
C TYR A 36 10.55 5.94 1.62
N THR A 37 11.80 5.99 2.09
CA THR A 37 12.89 6.67 1.38
C THR A 37 13.07 6.13 -0.04
N TRP A 38 13.07 4.81 -0.21
CA TRP A 38 13.18 4.19 -1.52
C TRP A 38 11.92 4.34 -2.37
N ARG A 39 10.72 4.17 -1.80
CA ARG A 39 9.46 4.41 -2.52
C ARG A 39 9.38 5.85 -3.05
N ILE A 40 9.73 6.85 -2.24
CA ILE A 40 9.80 8.26 -2.64
C ILE A 40 10.79 8.44 -3.79
N THR A 41 11.99 7.87 -3.66
CA THR A 41 13.04 8.01 -4.67
C THR A 41 12.61 7.39 -6.01
N ILE A 42 12.04 6.19 -6.00
CA ILE A 42 11.50 5.53 -7.19
C ILE A 42 10.38 6.38 -7.79
N THR A 43 9.41 6.80 -6.98
CA THR A 43 8.26 7.60 -7.44
C THR A 43 8.68 8.89 -8.12
N LYS A 44 9.65 9.62 -7.54
CA LYS A 44 10.20 10.84 -8.17
C LYS A 44 10.77 10.56 -9.55
N ARG A 45 11.65 9.56 -9.66
CA ARG A 45 12.25 9.17 -10.94
C ARG A 45 11.20 8.74 -11.96
N LEU A 46 10.17 8.00 -11.56
CA LEU A 46 9.09 7.60 -12.45
C LEU A 46 8.25 8.78 -12.96
N ILE A 47 7.98 9.77 -12.10
CA ILE A 47 7.26 10.98 -12.49
C ILE A 47 8.11 11.83 -13.45
N GLU A 48 9.36 12.11 -13.07
CA GLU A 48 10.27 13.00 -13.79
C GLU A 48 10.76 12.39 -15.11
N GLU A 49 11.11 11.10 -15.13
CA GLU A 49 11.77 10.45 -16.27
C GLU A 49 10.81 9.63 -17.13
N LYS A 50 9.75 9.06 -16.56
CA LYS A 50 8.91 8.03 -17.22
C LYS A 50 7.45 8.43 -17.41
N SER A 51 7.11 9.68 -17.13
CA SER A 51 5.79 10.26 -17.35
C SER A 51 4.65 9.63 -16.54
N PHE A 52 4.93 9.16 -15.32
CA PHE A 52 3.87 8.80 -14.38
C PHE A 52 3.06 10.04 -13.97
N ARG A 53 1.75 9.87 -13.77
CA ARG A 53 0.80 11.00 -13.66
C ARG A 53 0.01 11.04 -12.37
N PHE A 54 -0.07 9.92 -11.65
CA PHE A 54 -0.72 9.88 -10.34
C PHE A 54 -0.05 8.85 -9.43
N ILE A 55 -0.26 9.07 -8.14
CA ILE A 55 0.11 8.15 -7.08
C ILE A 55 -1.19 7.80 -6.34
N ALA A 56 -1.46 6.51 -6.19
CA ALA A 56 -2.48 6.00 -5.28
C ALA A 56 -1.78 5.39 -4.07
N VAL A 57 -2.32 5.61 -2.88
CA VAL A 57 -1.76 5.11 -1.62
C VAL A 57 -2.83 4.31 -0.87
N GLU A 58 -2.41 3.32 -0.09
CA GLU A 58 -3.26 2.56 0.83
C GLU A 58 -3.80 3.47 1.95
N GLY A 59 -4.81 4.28 1.65
CA GLY A 59 -5.34 5.28 2.56
C GLY A 59 -6.78 5.67 2.26
N ASP A 60 -7.38 6.38 3.21
CA ASP A 60 -8.77 6.82 3.12
C ASP A 60 -8.93 7.88 2.02
N TRP A 61 -9.78 7.58 1.04
CA TRP A 61 -10.00 8.44 -0.12
C TRP A 61 -10.35 9.89 0.21
N PRO A 62 -11.25 10.21 1.17
CA PRO A 62 -11.57 11.60 1.48
C PRO A 62 -10.33 12.39 1.94
N ASP A 63 -9.46 11.76 2.73
CA ASP A 63 -8.25 12.40 3.24
C ASP A 63 -7.19 12.55 2.13
N CYS A 64 -7.02 11.53 1.29
CA CYS A 64 -6.19 11.62 0.09
C CYS A 64 -6.69 12.71 -0.88
N TYR A 65 -8.00 12.89 -1.02
CA TYR A 65 -8.57 13.92 -1.87
C TYR A 65 -8.27 15.33 -1.35
N LEU A 66 -8.32 15.54 -0.02
CA LEU A 66 -7.91 16.80 0.59
C LEU A 66 -6.43 17.12 0.33
N ILE A 67 -5.54 16.12 0.46
CA ILE A 67 -4.12 16.28 0.10
C ILE A 67 -3.97 16.63 -1.38
N ASN A 68 -4.67 15.94 -2.27
CA ASN A 68 -4.61 16.19 -3.70
C ASN A 68 -5.04 17.61 -4.06
N ARG A 69 -6.11 18.13 -3.44
CA ARG A 69 -6.53 19.54 -3.62
C ARG A 69 -5.47 20.52 -3.14
N TYR A 70 -4.83 20.23 -2.01
CA TYR A 70 -3.73 21.05 -1.48
C TYR A 70 -2.52 21.07 -2.43
N VAL A 71 -2.09 19.91 -2.90
CA VAL A 71 -0.97 19.77 -3.85
C VAL A 71 -1.24 20.52 -5.16
N LYS A 72 -2.50 20.56 -5.60
CA LYS A 72 -2.92 21.28 -6.80
C LYS A 72 -3.20 22.77 -6.59
N GLY A 73 -3.11 23.26 -5.35
CA GLY A 73 -3.28 24.67 -5.02
C GLY A 73 -4.72 25.18 -5.13
N TYR A 74 -5.73 24.33 -4.88
CA TYR A 74 -7.12 24.79 -4.83
C TYR A 74 -7.32 25.77 -3.65
N GLU A 75 -8.06 26.86 -3.88
CA GLU A 75 -8.22 27.95 -2.90
C GLU A 75 -8.89 27.50 -1.58
N ASP A 76 -9.71 26.47 -1.62
CA ASP A 76 -10.45 25.92 -0.48
C ASP A 76 -9.73 24.73 0.21
N ALA A 77 -8.53 24.35 -0.25
CA ALA A 77 -7.82 23.18 0.28
C ALA A 77 -7.22 23.39 1.69
N GLY A 78 -7.20 24.63 2.17
CA GLY A 78 -6.52 25.04 3.40
C GLY A 78 -5.07 25.47 3.17
N GLY A 79 -4.54 26.34 4.04
CA GLY A 79 -3.23 26.97 3.85
C GLY A 79 -2.03 26.17 4.35
N ASN A 80 -2.24 25.07 5.10
CA ASN A 80 -1.17 24.37 5.80
C ASN A 80 -1.31 22.85 5.70
N ILE A 81 -0.33 22.18 5.08
CA ILE A 81 -0.30 20.72 4.95
C ILE A 81 -0.23 20.00 6.29
N ARG A 82 0.41 20.57 7.31
CA ARG A 82 0.46 19.95 8.64
C ARG A 82 -0.93 19.91 9.28
N GLU A 83 -1.77 20.91 9.06
CA GLU A 83 -3.15 20.89 9.54
C GLU A 83 -4.00 19.85 8.81
N ILE A 84 -3.79 19.69 7.50
CA ILE A 84 -4.46 18.65 6.71
C ILE A 84 -4.00 17.25 7.17
N MET A 85 -2.69 17.06 7.33
CA MET A 85 -2.11 15.83 7.86
C MET A 85 -2.57 15.56 9.29
N ASN A 86 -2.75 16.57 10.13
CA ASN A 86 -3.28 16.40 11.48
C ASN A 86 -4.75 15.99 11.51
N ARG A 87 -5.51 16.12 10.41
CA ARG A 87 -6.87 15.56 10.32
C ARG A 87 -6.88 14.05 10.14
N PHE A 88 -5.73 13.42 9.86
CA PHE A 88 -5.51 11.97 9.94
C PHE A 88 -5.50 11.45 11.39
N ASP A 89 -6.07 12.18 12.36
CA ASP A 89 -6.22 11.79 13.77
C ASP A 89 -7.22 10.61 13.99
N ARG A 90 -7.68 9.99 12.90
CA ARG A 90 -8.62 8.86 12.91
C ARG A 90 -7.93 7.51 12.79
N TRP A 91 -6.63 7.47 13.00
CA TRP A 91 -5.82 6.25 13.03
C TRP A 91 -5.47 5.91 14.49
N PRO A 92 -5.99 4.82 15.11
CA PRO A 92 -6.81 3.73 14.58
C PRO A 92 -8.32 3.85 14.89
N THR A 93 -8.83 5.05 15.16
CA THR A 93 -10.23 5.28 15.59
C THR A 93 -11.27 4.86 14.54
N TRP A 94 -10.97 4.86 13.24
CA TRP A 94 -11.93 4.48 12.18
C TRP A 94 -12.26 2.99 12.15
N MET A 95 -11.33 2.13 12.59
CA MET A 95 -11.62 0.71 12.80
C MET A 95 -12.69 0.47 13.89
N TRP A 96 -13.01 1.48 14.69
CA TRP A 96 -13.91 1.40 15.83
C TRP A 96 -15.09 2.39 15.80
N ALA A 97 -14.99 3.51 15.06
CA ALA A 97 -15.94 4.62 15.18
C ALA A 97 -17.31 4.38 14.53
N ASN A 98 -17.45 3.40 13.64
CA ASN A 98 -18.75 3.06 13.04
C ASN A 98 -19.45 1.87 13.74
N TYR A 99 -18.78 1.19 14.68
CA TYR A 99 -19.32 0.01 15.37
C TYR A 99 -20.41 0.33 16.41
N ALA A 100 -20.65 1.61 16.74
CA ALA A 100 -21.57 2.00 17.83
C ALA A 100 -22.88 2.68 17.41
N ARG A 101 -23.23 2.81 16.10
CA ARG A 101 -24.50 3.45 15.70
C ARG A 101 -25.33 2.76 14.61
N PHE A 102 -24.91 1.61 14.09
CA PHE A 102 -25.74 0.85 13.14
C PHE A 102 -25.76 -0.63 13.49
N SER A 103 -26.35 -0.94 14.64
CA SER A 103 -26.88 -2.27 14.92
C SER A 103 -28.31 -2.09 15.40
N LEU A 104 -29.24 -2.84 14.80
CA LEU A 104 -30.66 -3.03 15.15
C LEU A 104 -31.74 -2.23 14.39
N SER A 105 -31.55 -1.92 13.12
CA SER A 105 -32.71 -1.76 12.22
C SER A 105 -32.52 -2.64 10.98
N GLY A 106 -33.35 -3.67 10.86
CA GLY A 106 -33.35 -4.62 9.73
C GLY A 106 -33.84 -4.01 8.41
N HIS A 107 -33.28 -2.88 8.02
CA HIS A 107 -33.56 -2.23 6.73
C HIS A 107 -32.40 -2.49 5.78
N HIS A 108 -32.73 -3.03 4.61
CA HIS A 108 -31.83 -3.34 3.51
C HIS A 108 -31.32 -2.04 2.86
N CYS A 109 -30.35 -1.37 3.48
CA CYS A 109 -29.77 -0.14 2.94
C CYS A 109 -28.92 -0.37 1.67
N HIS A 110 -28.50 -1.61 1.37
CA HIS A 110 -27.72 -1.94 0.17
C HIS A 110 -28.37 -1.41 -1.12
N ASP A 111 -29.67 -1.70 -1.32
CA ASP A 111 -30.35 -1.35 -2.57
C ASP A 111 -30.54 0.17 -2.70
N GLU A 112 -30.75 0.85 -1.58
CA GLU A 112 -30.83 2.31 -1.50
C GLU A 112 -29.47 2.98 -1.79
N VAL A 113 -28.39 2.45 -1.22
CA VAL A 113 -27.02 2.96 -1.44
C VAL A 113 -26.55 2.71 -2.88
N VAL A 114 -26.88 1.55 -3.47
CA VAL A 114 -26.62 1.27 -4.88
C VAL A 114 -27.46 2.16 -5.80
N ALA A 115 -28.74 2.40 -5.46
CA ALA A 115 -29.59 3.34 -6.20
C ALA A 115 -29.04 4.77 -6.15
N LEU A 116 -28.52 5.21 -5.01
CA LEU A 116 -27.85 6.50 -4.86
C LEU A 116 -26.59 6.59 -5.74
N LEU A 117 -25.74 5.55 -5.77
CA LEU A 117 -24.58 5.52 -6.66
C LEU A 117 -25.00 5.63 -8.15
N LYS A 118 -26.08 4.95 -8.55
CA LYS A 118 -26.63 5.09 -9.91
C LYS A 118 -27.07 6.53 -10.20
N GLN A 119 -27.75 7.17 -9.25
CA GLN A 119 -28.16 8.58 -9.39
C GLN A 119 -26.95 9.51 -9.51
N VAL A 120 -25.92 9.33 -8.67
CA VAL A 120 -24.68 10.13 -8.73
C VAL A 120 -24.00 9.98 -10.09
N ARG A 121 -23.93 8.75 -10.65
CA ARG A 121 -23.37 8.51 -11.99
C ARG A 121 -24.21 9.06 -13.14
N LEU A 122 -25.52 9.21 -12.96
CA LEU A 122 -26.44 9.78 -13.95
C LEU A 122 -26.56 11.30 -13.84
N THR A 123 -26.08 11.88 -12.73
CA THR A 123 -26.07 13.32 -12.51
C THR A 123 -24.97 13.93 -13.36
N ASP A 124 -25.37 14.79 -14.28
CA ASP A 124 -24.46 15.58 -15.09
C ASP A 124 -23.81 16.65 -14.20
N PHE A 125 -22.55 16.44 -13.80
CA PHE A 125 -21.76 17.45 -13.08
C PHE A 125 -21.34 18.55 -14.07
N ARG A 126 -22.29 19.44 -14.36
CA ARG A 126 -22.22 20.49 -15.39
C ARG A 126 -21.25 21.64 -15.08
N ASP A 127 -20.55 21.60 -13.96
CA ASP A 127 -19.66 22.69 -13.54
C ASP A 127 -18.27 22.61 -14.19
N GLY A 128 -18.00 21.61 -15.04
CA GLY A 128 -16.76 21.47 -15.80
C GLY A 128 -15.57 20.91 -15.01
N ASP A 129 -15.70 20.77 -13.68
CA ASP A 129 -14.69 20.14 -12.83
C ASP A 129 -14.82 18.60 -12.85
N ARG A 130 -14.08 18.00 -13.79
CA ARG A 130 -14.03 16.54 -13.98
C ARG A 130 -13.52 15.81 -12.72
N GLU A 131 -12.69 16.45 -11.90
CA GLU A 131 -12.10 15.85 -10.71
C GLU A 131 -13.06 15.87 -9.52
N ALA A 132 -13.82 16.96 -9.34
CA ALA A 132 -14.94 16.99 -8.38
C ALA A 132 -16.03 15.96 -8.72
N ALA A 133 -16.32 15.77 -10.01
CA ALA A 133 -17.22 14.71 -10.47
C ALA A 133 -16.68 13.31 -10.11
N LEU A 134 -15.40 13.03 -10.42
CA LEU A 134 -14.74 11.78 -10.03
C LEU A 134 -14.82 11.55 -8.52
N ASN A 135 -14.49 12.56 -7.72
CA ASN A 135 -14.53 12.48 -6.27
C ASN A 135 -15.94 12.17 -5.75
N THR A 136 -16.97 12.80 -6.30
CA THR A 136 -18.35 12.56 -5.88
C THR A 136 -18.78 11.13 -6.18
N GLU A 137 -18.51 10.64 -7.38
CA GLU A 137 -18.80 9.25 -7.74
C GLU A 137 -17.97 8.23 -6.95
N GLN A 138 -16.73 8.56 -6.59
CA GLN A 138 -15.87 7.69 -5.78
C GLN A 138 -16.37 7.63 -4.33
N ASN A 139 -16.80 8.75 -3.73
CA ASN A 139 -17.43 8.76 -2.40
C ASN A 139 -18.73 7.93 -2.36
N ALA A 140 -19.54 8.00 -3.42
CA ALA A 140 -20.71 7.15 -3.55
C ALA A 140 -20.33 5.66 -3.64
N LEU A 141 -19.26 5.33 -4.37
CA LEU A 141 -18.76 3.96 -4.48
C LEU A 141 -18.19 3.42 -3.16
N ILE A 142 -17.47 4.25 -2.41
CA ILE A 142 -16.95 3.91 -1.07
C ILE A 142 -18.11 3.56 -0.14
N THR A 143 -19.20 4.34 -0.17
CA THR A 143 -20.40 4.06 0.63
C THR A 143 -21.00 2.69 0.29
N VAL A 144 -21.11 2.35 -1.01
CA VAL A 144 -21.58 1.03 -1.46
C VAL A 144 -20.68 -0.10 -0.94
N ASN A 145 -19.37 0.05 -1.09
CA ASN A 145 -18.42 -1.00 -0.70
C ASN A 145 -18.29 -1.13 0.82
N ALA A 146 -18.39 -0.04 1.57
CA ALA A 146 -18.41 -0.05 3.03
C ALA A 146 -19.62 -0.83 3.57
N GLU A 147 -20.81 -0.67 2.97
CA GLU A 147 -21.99 -1.45 3.35
C GLU A 147 -21.78 -2.96 3.18
N ARG A 148 -21.21 -3.37 2.04
CA ARG A 148 -20.86 -4.78 1.76
C ARG A 148 -19.84 -5.31 2.76
N TYR A 149 -18.80 -4.52 3.02
CA TYR A 149 -17.73 -4.87 3.97
C TYR A 149 -18.27 -5.05 5.39
N TYR A 150 -19.10 -4.13 5.88
CA TYR A 150 -19.67 -4.26 7.22
C TYR A 150 -20.60 -5.48 7.34
N ARG A 151 -21.37 -5.80 6.29
CA ARG A 151 -22.19 -7.01 6.25
C ARG A 151 -21.35 -8.28 6.32
N SER A 152 -20.26 -8.37 5.56
CA SER A 152 -19.38 -9.56 5.58
C SER A 152 -18.64 -9.70 6.92
N MET A 153 -18.24 -8.58 7.54
CA MET A 153 -17.59 -8.59 8.85
C MET A 153 -18.53 -9.10 9.95
N VAL A 154 -19.82 -8.72 9.92
CA VAL A 154 -20.84 -9.22 10.86
C VAL A 154 -21.12 -10.72 10.64
N ALA A 155 -20.90 -11.22 9.42
CA ALA A 155 -21.03 -12.63 9.09
C ALA A 155 -19.80 -13.48 9.47
N PHE A 156 -18.73 -12.88 10.01
CA PHE A 156 -17.45 -13.52 10.35
C PHE A 156 -16.81 -14.29 9.17
N ASP A 157 -16.81 -13.68 8.00
CA ASP A 157 -16.33 -14.28 6.76
C ASP A 157 -15.01 -13.62 6.28
N ASP A 158 -14.07 -14.45 5.80
CA ASP A 158 -12.80 -14.03 5.19
C ASP A 158 -13.03 -13.20 3.92
N GLN A 159 -14.26 -13.19 3.38
CA GLN A 159 -14.68 -12.32 2.28
C GLN A 159 -14.48 -10.82 2.52
N SER A 160 -14.37 -10.37 3.77
CA SER A 160 -14.07 -8.96 4.08
C SER A 160 -12.73 -8.52 3.46
N TRP A 161 -11.74 -9.40 3.40
CA TRP A 161 -10.46 -9.18 2.72
C TRP A 161 -10.65 -8.97 1.21
N ASN A 162 -11.32 -9.92 0.55
CA ASN A 162 -11.56 -9.87 -0.90
C ASN A 162 -12.36 -8.62 -1.30
N ILE A 163 -13.36 -8.22 -0.50
CA ILE A 163 -14.13 -6.99 -0.73
C ILE A 163 -13.22 -5.76 -0.74
N ARG A 164 -12.26 -5.69 0.19
CA ARG A 164 -11.31 -4.58 0.29
C ARG A 164 -10.39 -4.52 -0.93
N ASP A 165 -9.77 -5.63 -1.31
CA ASP A 165 -8.86 -5.65 -2.45
C ASP A 165 -9.58 -5.45 -3.79
N HIS A 166 -10.80 -5.95 -3.96
CA HIS A 166 -11.65 -5.61 -5.10
C HIS A 166 -12.01 -4.12 -5.14
N HIS A 167 -12.25 -3.49 -3.99
CA HIS A 167 -12.47 -2.05 -3.92
C HIS A 167 -11.24 -1.24 -4.35
N MET A 168 -10.04 -1.63 -3.90
CA MET A 168 -8.79 -0.99 -4.32
C MET A 168 -8.54 -1.17 -5.82
N MET A 169 -8.82 -2.37 -6.37
CA MET A 169 -8.76 -2.63 -7.81
C MET A 169 -9.76 -1.78 -8.62
N GLU A 170 -11.01 -1.65 -8.17
CA GLU A 170 -12.01 -0.79 -8.83
C GLU A 170 -11.57 0.68 -8.80
N THR A 171 -10.99 1.13 -7.69
CA THR A 171 -10.45 2.49 -7.55
C THR A 171 -9.28 2.72 -8.50
N LEU A 172 -8.34 1.78 -8.62
CA LEU A 172 -7.24 1.84 -9.58
C LEU A 172 -7.77 1.95 -11.03
N ASP A 173 -8.71 1.11 -11.43
CA ASP A 173 -9.30 1.14 -12.78
C ASP A 173 -10.00 2.46 -13.08
N ARG A 174 -10.70 3.04 -12.10
CA ARG A 174 -11.31 4.37 -12.24
C ARG A 174 -10.26 5.47 -12.42
N LEU A 175 -9.17 5.44 -11.66
CA LEU A 175 -8.06 6.39 -11.80
C LEU A 175 -7.39 6.28 -13.17
N MET A 176 -7.10 5.06 -13.64
CA MET A 176 -6.54 4.82 -14.97
C MET A 176 -7.45 5.38 -16.08
N ARG A 177 -8.77 5.11 -16.00
CA ARG A 177 -9.76 5.68 -16.95
C ARG A 177 -9.85 7.20 -16.87
N PHE A 178 -9.78 7.78 -15.67
CA PHE A 178 -9.80 9.22 -15.48
C PHE A 178 -8.60 9.89 -16.14
N HIS A 179 -7.39 9.36 -15.94
CA HIS A 179 -6.17 9.91 -16.54
C HIS A 179 -6.01 9.55 -18.04
N GLY A 180 -6.80 8.61 -18.55
CA GLY A 180 -6.90 8.29 -19.98
C GLY A 180 -6.03 7.10 -20.43
N PRO A 181 -6.06 6.73 -21.73
CA PRO A 181 -5.46 5.49 -22.22
C PRO A 181 -3.93 5.44 -22.16
N GLN A 182 -3.27 6.59 -22.02
CA GLN A 182 -1.81 6.69 -21.84
C GLN A 182 -1.41 6.87 -20.36
N ALA A 183 -2.37 6.73 -19.43
CA ALA A 183 -2.10 6.89 -18.01
C ALA A 183 -1.04 5.90 -17.54
N LYS A 184 -0.15 6.41 -16.69
CA LYS A 184 0.78 5.60 -15.91
C LYS A 184 0.61 5.95 -14.42
N GLY A 185 0.34 4.93 -13.61
CA GLY A 185 0.01 5.06 -12.19
C GLY A 185 1.00 4.33 -11.30
N ILE A 186 1.30 4.95 -10.15
CA ILE A 186 2.12 4.35 -9.08
C ILE A 186 1.20 4.04 -7.90
N ILE A 187 1.25 2.83 -7.38
CA ILE A 187 0.42 2.35 -6.28
C ILE A 187 1.33 2.03 -5.10
N TRP A 188 1.09 2.61 -3.93
CA TRP A 188 1.82 2.31 -2.69
C TRP A 188 0.91 1.60 -1.71
N GLU A 189 1.18 0.34 -1.42
CA GLU A 189 0.45 -0.43 -0.42
C GLU A 189 1.39 -1.45 0.23
N HIS A 190 0.91 -2.17 1.23
CA HIS A 190 1.66 -3.25 1.84
C HIS A 190 1.96 -4.39 0.85
N ASN A 191 3.07 -5.10 1.07
CA ASN A 191 3.47 -6.29 0.28
C ASN A 191 2.35 -7.36 0.18
N THR A 192 1.47 -7.44 1.18
CA THR A 192 0.32 -8.37 1.18
C THR A 192 -0.74 -8.01 0.15
N HIS A 193 -0.84 -6.73 -0.23
CA HIS A 193 -1.80 -6.28 -1.24
C HIS A 193 -1.18 -6.26 -2.65
N ILE A 194 0.03 -5.73 -2.80
CA ILE A 194 0.63 -5.55 -4.12
C ILE A 194 1.29 -6.79 -4.70
N GLY A 195 1.75 -7.75 -3.89
CA GLY A 195 2.37 -8.97 -4.42
C GLY A 195 1.34 -9.84 -5.14
N ASP A 196 1.74 -10.76 -6.02
CA ASP A 196 0.79 -11.70 -6.60
C ASP A 196 0.34 -12.75 -5.57
N ALA A 197 -0.91 -12.70 -5.11
CA ALA A 197 -1.45 -13.61 -4.09
C ALA A 197 -1.39 -15.10 -4.51
N ARG A 198 -1.33 -15.42 -5.80
CA ARG A 198 -1.19 -16.81 -6.28
C ARG A 198 0.14 -17.44 -5.89
N ALA A 199 1.14 -16.61 -5.61
CA ALA A 199 2.47 -17.02 -5.15
C ALA A 199 2.56 -17.21 -3.62
N THR A 200 1.44 -17.12 -2.89
CA THR A 200 1.38 -17.30 -1.43
C THR A 200 0.41 -18.42 -1.03
N ASP A 201 0.08 -18.53 0.25
CA ASP A 201 -0.99 -19.40 0.76
C ASP A 201 -2.41 -18.81 0.61
N MET A 202 -2.53 -17.52 0.26
CA MET A 202 -3.82 -16.86 -0.01
C MET A 202 -4.67 -17.62 -1.03
N ILE A 203 -4.05 -18.22 -2.04
CA ILE A 203 -4.75 -19.02 -3.06
C ILE A 203 -5.49 -20.22 -2.46
N ALA A 204 -4.95 -20.84 -1.41
CA ALA A 204 -5.58 -21.99 -0.75
C ALA A 204 -6.79 -21.57 0.10
N GLU A 205 -6.81 -20.31 0.53
CA GLU A 205 -7.89 -19.70 1.32
C GLU A 205 -8.92 -18.99 0.43
N GLY A 206 -8.72 -18.97 -0.89
CA GLY A 206 -9.57 -18.23 -1.83
C GLY A 206 -9.46 -16.71 -1.68
N LEU A 207 -8.36 -16.23 -1.10
CA LEU A 207 -8.06 -14.82 -0.93
C LEU A 207 -7.36 -14.27 -2.17
N VAL A 208 -7.76 -13.06 -2.58
CA VAL A 208 -7.15 -12.31 -3.68
C VAL A 208 -6.50 -11.04 -3.15
N ASN A 209 -5.66 -10.41 -3.97
CA ASN A 209 -5.17 -9.07 -3.70
C ASN A 209 -5.06 -8.22 -4.96
N ILE A 210 -4.89 -6.91 -4.80
CA ILE A 210 -4.83 -5.98 -5.94
C ILE A 210 -3.70 -6.33 -6.92
N GLY A 211 -2.56 -6.85 -6.44
CA GLY A 211 -1.45 -7.29 -7.28
C GLY A 211 -1.85 -8.37 -8.28
N GLN A 212 -2.50 -9.43 -7.78
CA GLN A 212 -3.07 -10.49 -8.61
C GLN A 212 -4.16 -9.92 -9.54
N LEU A 213 -5.13 -9.20 -8.99
CA LEU A 213 -6.28 -8.70 -9.75
C LEU A 213 -5.86 -7.78 -10.90
N ALA A 214 -4.86 -6.92 -10.67
CA ALA A 214 -4.32 -6.04 -11.70
C ALA A 214 -3.62 -6.83 -12.81
N ARG A 215 -2.85 -7.87 -12.47
CA ARG A 215 -2.21 -8.75 -13.47
C ARG A 215 -3.24 -9.51 -14.30
N GLU A 216 -4.33 -9.97 -13.68
CA GLU A 216 -5.44 -10.64 -14.38
C GLU A 216 -6.21 -9.69 -15.30
N GLN A 217 -6.47 -8.45 -14.87
CA GLN A 217 -7.25 -7.47 -15.62
C GLN A 217 -6.44 -6.78 -16.75
N TYR A 218 -5.19 -6.37 -16.47
CA TYR A 218 -4.39 -5.59 -17.42
C TYR A 218 -3.38 -6.42 -18.22
N GLY A 219 -3.01 -7.60 -17.71
CA GLY A 219 -1.91 -8.42 -18.21
C GLY A 219 -0.62 -8.23 -17.39
N ALA A 220 0.08 -9.33 -17.14
CA ALA A 220 1.34 -9.34 -16.38
C ALA A 220 2.47 -8.53 -17.05
N ASP A 221 2.38 -8.26 -18.35
CA ASP A 221 3.30 -7.41 -19.12
C ASP A 221 3.07 -5.91 -18.89
N LYS A 222 1.91 -5.51 -18.32
CA LYS A 222 1.57 -4.10 -18.06
C LYS A 222 1.66 -3.70 -16.59
N VAL A 223 1.71 -4.68 -15.71
CA VAL A 223 1.83 -4.49 -14.26
C VAL A 223 3.25 -4.82 -13.83
N TYR A 224 3.84 -4.02 -12.94
CA TYR A 224 5.15 -4.29 -12.36
C TYR A 224 5.07 -4.19 -10.84
N LEU A 225 5.40 -5.29 -10.16
CA LEU A 225 5.27 -5.44 -8.71
C LEU A 225 6.66 -5.39 -8.06
N VAL A 226 6.87 -4.43 -7.16
CA VAL A 226 8.13 -4.27 -6.42
C VAL A 226 7.89 -4.58 -4.95
N GLY A 227 8.40 -5.72 -4.49
CA GLY A 227 8.34 -6.11 -3.08
C GLY A 227 9.50 -5.54 -2.27
N PHE A 228 9.32 -5.45 -0.96
CA PHE A 228 10.36 -5.02 -0.01
C PHE A 228 10.60 -6.07 1.07
N GLY A 229 11.75 -6.06 1.73
CA GLY A 229 11.99 -6.87 2.92
C GLY A 229 13.23 -6.42 3.70
N SER A 230 13.29 -6.81 4.97
CA SER A 230 14.43 -6.47 5.81
C SER A 230 14.84 -7.56 6.78
N TYR A 231 16.15 -7.65 7.02
CA TYR A 231 16.70 -8.70 7.87
C TYR A 231 16.52 -8.40 9.37
N SER A 232 16.83 -7.18 9.81
CA SER A 232 16.66 -6.77 11.21
C SER A 232 16.51 -5.26 11.34
N GLY A 233 16.24 -4.76 12.55
CA GLY A 233 16.27 -3.33 12.82
C GLY A 233 15.17 -2.88 13.77
N TYR A 234 14.52 -1.77 13.41
CA TYR A 234 13.40 -1.20 14.15
C TYR A 234 12.26 -0.79 13.21
N VAL A 235 11.05 -0.76 13.76
CA VAL A 235 9.81 -0.38 13.07
C VAL A 235 8.91 0.39 14.03
N ILE A 236 8.06 1.28 13.52
CA ILE A 236 6.90 1.79 14.26
C ILE A 236 5.72 0.84 14.08
N ALA A 237 5.18 0.34 15.18
CA ALA A 237 3.98 -0.51 15.20
C ALA A 237 3.26 -0.39 16.55
N SER A 238 2.11 -1.04 16.69
CA SER A 238 1.35 -1.10 17.94
C SER A 238 1.31 -2.53 18.50
N GLU A 239 1.21 -2.70 19.83
CA GLU A 239 1.19 -4.04 20.44
C GLU A 239 -0.14 -4.77 20.21
N HIS A 240 -1.22 -4.00 20.07
CA HIS A 240 -2.57 -4.44 19.75
C HIS A 240 -3.34 -3.28 19.09
N TRP A 241 -4.47 -3.61 18.48
CA TRP A 241 -5.36 -2.62 17.89
C TRP A 241 -5.81 -1.58 18.92
N GLY A 242 -5.66 -0.30 18.59
CA GLY A 242 -6.01 0.80 19.51
C GLY A 242 -4.87 1.26 20.42
N ALA A 243 -3.77 0.49 20.54
CA ALA A 243 -2.63 0.90 21.34
C ALA A 243 -1.83 2.03 20.65
N ALA A 244 -1.16 2.84 21.47
CA ALA A 244 -0.23 3.86 20.99
C ALA A 244 0.88 3.22 20.14
N MET A 245 1.29 3.95 19.09
CA MET A 245 2.44 3.58 18.27
C MET A 245 3.71 3.57 19.11
N GLN A 246 4.55 2.57 18.89
CA GLN A 246 5.82 2.38 19.60
C GLN A 246 6.92 2.00 18.62
N ARG A 247 8.14 2.45 18.92
CA ARG A 247 9.33 1.90 18.29
C ARG A 247 9.58 0.49 18.81
N MET A 248 9.43 -0.49 17.93
CA MET A 248 9.60 -1.91 18.23
C MET A 248 10.83 -2.48 17.53
N GLN A 249 11.51 -3.40 18.20
CA GLN A 249 12.66 -4.10 17.63
C GLN A 249 12.18 -5.16 16.62
N VAL A 250 12.76 -5.15 15.43
CA VAL A 250 12.64 -6.23 14.46
C VAL A 250 13.82 -7.18 14.69
N PRO A 251 13.60 -8.41 15.20
CA PRO A 251 14.68 -9.36 15.41
C PRO A 251 15.27 -9.79 14.06
N LYS A 252 16.41 -10.48 14.12
CA LYS A 252 17.00 -11.09 12.92
C LYS A 252 16.00 -12.02 12.24
N ALA A 253 15.99 -12.02 10.91
CA ALA A 253 15.08 -12.84 10.15
C ALA A 253 15.30 -14.33 10.44
N VAL A 254 14.23 -15.11 10.34
CA VAL A 254 14.31 -16.55 10.59
C VAL A 254 15.17 -17.22 9.55
N LYS A 255 15.94 -18.23 9.97
CA LYS A 255 16.78 -19.01 9.05
C LYS A 255 15.95 -19.56 7.89
N ASN A 256 16.53 -19.57 6.69
CA ASN A 256 15.90 -20.01 5.43
C ASN A 256 14.70 -19.16 4.98
N SER A 257 14.52 -17.96 5.52
CA SER A 257 13.64 -16.94 4.91
C SER A 257 14.33 -16.22 3.75
N VAL A 258 13.55 -15.54 2.91
CA VAL A 258 14.06 -14.64 1.86
C VAL A 258 15.10 -13.68 2.44
N GLU A 259 14.77 -13.06 3.57
CA GLU A 259 15.61 -12.05 4.22
C GLU A 259 16.90 -12.64 4.78
N SER A 260 16.84 -13.82 5.40
CA SER A 260 18.05 -14.51 5.86
C SER A 260 18.96 -14.93 4.71
N LEU A 261 18.38 -15.40 3.59
CA LEU A 261 19.16 -15.79 2.41
C LEU A 261 19.87 -14.58 1.77
N LEU A 262 19.20 -13.43 1.75
CA LEU A 262 19.76 -12.20 1.21
C LEU A 262 20.81 -11.58 2.13
N HIS A 263 20.59 -11.60 3.45
CA HIS A 263 21.61 -11.23 4.43
C HIS A 263 22.88 -12.05 4.26
N ASP A 264 22.77 -13.39 4.20
CA ASP A 264 23.92 -14.29 4.09
C ASP A 264 24.68 -14.09 2.77
N LYS A 265 23.96 -13.73 1.69
CA LYS A 265 24.54 -13.57 0.34
C LYS A 265 25.14 -12.18 0.09
N ALA A 266 24.49 -11.12 0.59
CA ALA A 266 24.84 -9.74 0.27
C ALA A 266 25.41 -8.95 1.46
N GLY A 267 24.93 -9.19 2.68
CA GLY A 267 25.29 -8.46 3.90
C GLY A 267 25.11 -6.94 3.79
N SER A 268 24.27 -6.48 2.87
CA SER A 268 24.05 -5.08 2.51
C SER A 268 22.74 -4.92 1.73
N ASP A 269 22.30 -3.67 1.55
CA ASP A 269 21.08 -3.35 0.83
C ASP A 269 21.23 -3.69 -0.66
N VAL A 270 20.25 -4.44 -1.21
CA VAL A 270 20.29 -4.89 -2.61
C VAL A 270 18.94 -4.81 -3.29
N LEU A 271 18.99 -4.57 -4.59
CA LEU A 271 17.89 -4.68 -5.54
C LEU A 271 18.04 -5.99 -6.34
N LEU A 272 16.97 -6.77 -6.38
CA LEU A 272 16.81 -7.93 -7.25
C LEU A 272 15.83 -7.58 -8.36
N LEU A 273 16.20 -7.88 -9.60
CA LEU A 273 15.24 -8.05 -10.69
C LEU A 273 15.00 -9.55 -10.80
N LEU A 274 13.76 -9.98 -10.64
CA LEU A 274 13.38 -11.38 -10.58
C LEU A 274 12.98 -11.84 -11.98
N ASN A 275 13.58 -12.95 -12.41
CA ASN A 275 13.39 -13.56 -13.72
C ASN A 275 13.76 -15.05 -13.66
N GLU A 276 13.66 -15.78 -14.77
CA GLU A 276 13.95 -17.22 -14.84
C GLU A 276 15.42 -17.57 -14.51
N GLU A 277 16.35 -16.62 -14.63
CA GLU A 277 17.78 -16.80 -14.32
C GLU A 277 18.11 -16.51 -12.84
N SER A 278 17.10 -16.15 -12.05
CA SER A 278 17.26 -15.87 -10.63
C SER A 278 17.65 -17.14 -9.86
N ASP A 279 18.23 -16.96 -8.67
CA ASP A 279 18.62 -18.06 -7.78
C ASP A 279 17.43 -19.03 -7.59
N GLU A 280 17.64 -20.33 -7.80
CA GLU A 280 16.57 -21.35 -7.79
C GLU A 280 15.71 -21.28 -6.51
N ARG A 281 16.32 -20.88 -5.38
CA ARG A 281 15.64 -20.70 -4.10
C ARG A 281 14.50 -19.66 -4.15
N TYR A 282 14.58 -18.67 -5.04
CA TYR A 282 13.53 -17.66 -5.22
C TYR A 282 12.32 -18.17 -6.04
N HIS A 283 12.47 -19.33 -6.70
CA HIS A 283 11.41 -20.06 -7.38
C HIS A 283 10.79 -21.15 -6.50
N GLN A 284 11.28 -21.32 -5.27
CA GLN A 284 10.75 -22.26 -4.29
C GLN A 284 9.89 -21.53 -3.25
N LYS A 285 8.94 -22.25 -2.65
CA LYS A 285 8.11 -21.72 -1.56
C LYS A 285 8.95 -21.59 -0.29
N ILE A 286 9.35 -20.35 0.04
CA ILE A 286 10.13 -20.01 1.23
C ILE A 286 9.42 -18.94 2.06
N LYS A 287 9.82 -18.77 3.32
CA LYS A 287 9.20 -17.78 4.20
C LYS A 287 9.66 -16.37 3.81
N HIS A 288 8.72 -15.43 3.77
CA HIS A 288 8.98 -14.01 3.56
C HIS A 288 8.27 -13.22 4.66
N ARG A 289 8.99 -12.29 5.31
CA ARG A 289 8.48 -11.53 6.45
C ARG A 289 7.41 -10.52 6.02
N ALA A 290 6.34 -10.40 6.79
CA ALA A 290 5.27 -9.42 6.62
C ALA A 290 4.81 -8.94 8.02
N ILE A 291 5.10 -7.68 8.36
CA ILE A 291 4.74 -7.06 9.63
C ILE A 291 3.57 -6.10 9.41
N GLY A 292 2.43 -6.39 10.02
CA GLY A 292 1.28 -5.49 9.99
C GLY A 292 1.41 -4.32 10.98
N VAL A 293 0.33 -3.56 11.11
CA VAL A 293 0.22 -2.45 12.07
C VAL A 293 0.28 -2.92 13.53
N VAL A 294 -0.15 -4.15 13.80
CA VAL A 294 0.03 -4.82 15.08
C VAL A 294 1.25 -5.72 14.99
N TYR A 295 2.20 -5.53 15.91
CA TYR A 295 3.44 -6.28 15.92
C TYR A 295 3.85 -6.71 17.32
N LYS A 296 4.34 -7.95 17.43
CA LYS A 296 4.84 -8.54 18.67
C LYS A 296 6.20 -9.19 18.42
N PRO A 297 7.32 -8.51 18.72
CA PRO A 297 8.67 -9.01 18.42
C PRO A 297 8.95 -10.42 18.93
N LEU A 298 8.43 -10.75 20.11
CA LEU A 298 8.63 -12.06 20.77
C LEU A 298 8.11 -13.25 19.96
N ILE A 299 7.14 -13.01 19.08
CA ILE A 299 6.49 -14.06 18.27
C ILE A 299 6.71 -13.85 16.76
N ASP A 300 7.63 -12.95 16.38
CA ASP A 300 7.94 -12.62 14.98
C ASP A 300 8.10 -13.86 14.10
N SER A 301 8.91 -14.80 14.59
CA SER A 301 9.36 -15.99 13.85
C SER A 301 8.25 -16.93 13.37
N TRP A 302 7.07 -16.88 13.98
CA TRP A 302 5.95 -17.73 13.63
C TRP A 302 4.67 -16.97 13.25
N ALA A 303 4.53 -15.69 13.63
CA ALA A 303 3.34 -14.90 13.35
C ALA A 303 3.45 -13.99 12.13
N ASN A 304 4.66 -13.59 11.71
CA ASN A 304 4.88 -12.54 10.70
C ASN A 304 5.62 -13.06 9.46
N TYR A 305 5.42 -14.32 9.08
CA TYR A 305 6.03 -14.90 7.87
C TYR A 305 4.99 -15.58 7.01
N VAL A 306 4.94 -15.13 5.75
CA VAL A 306 4.04 -15.65 4.72
C VAL A 306 4.84 -16.58 3.81
N PRO A 307 4.41 -17.83 3.61
CA PRO A 307 4.97 -18.70 2.56
C PRO A 307 4.86 -18.04 1.19
N THR A 308 5.97 -17.94 0.45
CA THR A 308 6.06 -17.13 -0.77
C THR A 308 6.97 -17.80 -1.80
N VAL A 309 6.55 -17.80 -3.07
CA VAL A 309 7.45 -17.98 -4.22
C VAL A 309 7.86 -16.59 -4.70
N LEU A 310 9.07 -16.16 -4.36
CA LEU A 310 9.46 -14.75 -4.48
C LEU A 310 9.41 -14.24 -5.93
N ALA A 311 9.92 -15.03 -6.87
CA ALA A 311 9.98 -14.68 -8.30
C ALA A 311 8.61 -14.68 -9.00
N GLU A 312 7.60 -15.31 -8.41
CA GLU A 312 6.22 -15.25 -8.91
C GLU A 312 5.44 -14.11 -8.26
N ARG A 313 5.73 -13.83 -6.98
CA ARG A 313 5.07 -12.79 -6.19
C ARG A 313 5.44 -11.38 -6.65
N TYR A 314 6.68 -11.16 -7.08
CA TYR A 314 7.19 -9.84 -7.47
C TYR A 314 8.04 -9.89 -8.73
N ASP A 315 8.09 -8.78 -9.47
CA ASP A 315 9.01 -8.58 -10.61
C ASP A 315 10.38 -8.03 -10.14
N ALA A 316 10.39 -7.29 -9.04
CA ALA A 316 11.61 -6.85 -8.36
C ALA A 316 11.46 -6.93 -6.85
N PHE A 317 12.59 -7.05 -6.15
CA PHE A 317 12.62 -7.09 -4.70
C PHE A 317 13.73 -6.21 -4.14
N MET A 318 13.37 -5.29 -3.24
CA MET A 318 14.30 -4.43 -2.52
C MET A 318 14.52 -4.98 -1.12
N PHE A 319 15.76 -5.36 -0.83
CA PHE A 319 16.17 -5.87 0.46
C PHE A 319 17.02 -4.84 1.19
N ILE A 320 16.67 -4.61 2.45
CA ILE A 320 17.37 -3.70 3.36
C ILE A 320 17.94 -4.52 4.53
N ASP A 321 19.25 -4.50 4.73
CA ASP A 321 19.90 -5.37 5.71
C ASP A 321 19.54 -4.96 7.16
N TYR A 322 19.47 -3.65 7.38
CA TYR A 322 19.14 -3.06 8.68
C TYR A 322 18.22 -1.85 8.53
N THR A 323 17.10 -1.85 9.24
CA THR A 323 16.10 -0.77 9.17
C THR A 323 16.03 0.10 10.43
N THR A 324 15.60 1.33 10.25
CA THR A 324 15.24 2.25 11.32
C THR A 324 13.73 2.51 11.34
N ALA A 325 13.23 2.85 12.53
CA ALA A 325 11.81 3.16 12.70
C ALA A 325 11.51 4.55 12.14
N LEU A 326 10.37 4.68 11.45
CA LEU A 326 9.88 5.95 10.95
C LEU A 326 9.66 6.96 12.09
N HIS A 327 9.80 8.25 11.80
CA HIS A 327 9.49 9.31 12.76
C HIS A 327 8.03 9.75 12.57
N PRO A 328 7.09 9.37 13.47
CA PRO A 328 5.69 9.72 13.28
C PRO A 328 5.47 11.22 13.41
N LEU A 329 4.51 11.75 12.65
CA LEU A 329 4.06 13.14 12.77
C LEU A 329 3.32 13.40 14.09
N HIS A 330 2.67 12.36 14.63
CA HIS A 330 1.90 12.38 15.88
C HIS A 330 2.65 11.63 16.99
N GLY A 331 2.86 12.29 18.13
CA GLY A 331 3.55 11.75 19.31
C GLY A 331 4.76 12.59 19.75
N GLU A 332 5.28 12.33 20.95
CA GLU A 332 6.53 12.93 21.42
C GLU A 332 7.68 12.48 20.48
N PRO A 333 8.43 13.40 19.85
CA PRO A 333 9.51 13.04 18.95
C PRO A 333 10.58 12.24 19.69
N TYR A 334 10.95 11.07 19.15
CA TYR A 334 12.11 10.34 19.66
C TYR A 334 13.36 11.23 19.50
N ASN A 335 13.99 11.58 20.63
CA ASN A 335 15.22 12.38 20.73
C ASN A 335 15.13 13.85 20.26
N ASN A 336 14.00 14.55 20.43
CA ASN A 336 13.86 15.97 20.04
C ASN A 336 14.19 16.26 18.55
N LYS A 337 14.15 15.23 17.69
CA LYS A 337 14.32 15.42 16.24
C LYS A 337 12.97 15.75 15.63
N THR A 338 12.92 16.78 14.78
CA THR A 338 11.73 17.13 14.01
C THR A 338 11.26 15.90 13.22
N PRO A 339 9.95 15.54 13.27
CA PRO A 339 9.38 14.53 12.40
C PRO A 339 9.76 14.77 10.94
N GLU A 340 10.00 13.71 10.17
CA GLU A 340 10.33 13.82 8.75
C GLU A 340 9.08 14.26 7.97
N THR A 341 8.97 15.57 7.72
CA THR A 341 7.85 16.18 6.99
C THR A 341 8.03 16.13 5.47
N PHE A 342 8.90 15.29 4.93
CA PHE A 342 9.26 15.31 3.52
C PHE A 342 8.21 14.61 2.63
N PRO A 343 7.82 15.17 1.47
CA PRO A 343 8.30 16.41 0.85
C PRO A 343 7.57 17.69 1.31
N PHE A 344 6.58 17.57 2.19
CA PHE A 344 5.69 18.65 2.62
C PHE A 344 6.26 19.58 3.71
N GLY A 345 7.59 19.69 3.78
CA GLY A 345 8.33 20.37 4.84
C GLY A 345 8.35 21.89 4.74
N LEU A 346 7.17 22.52 4.83
CA LEU A 346 7.01 23.93 5.19
C LEU A 346 6.31 24.01 6.55
#